data_AF-A0ABD5PJR4-F1
#
_entry.id   AF-A0ABD5PJR4-F1
#
_cell.length_a   1.000
_cell.length_b   1.000
_cell.length_c   1.000
_cell.angle_alpha   90.00
_cell.angle_beta   90.00
_cell.angle_gamma   90.00
#
_symmetry.space_group_name_H-M   'P 1'
#
loop_
_entity.id
_entity.type
_entity.pdbx_description
1 polymer ?
#
loop_
_entity_poly.entity_id
_entity_poly.type
_entity_poly.pdbx_seq_one_letter_code
_entity_poly.pdbx_strand_id
1 'polypeptide(L)'
;MKLSPFETTTRRDEWLRTAPLYGKSSHPYSEDRYAFEVFPSYPDEDTSDWKRVPRDSDEYEKRSFKFNIEKANVWSDYILVLNTYNRPTLRWYSCEAFKDEFLYDPLDPPRPQGVDPLKWKKLAEKRIRGGIDRTPMRLDTDKRTFLQRLVKLWNGDVVCGVHLLWDQCPSIHQLTKDLDEDRLNRLYYDTTIDREILLTYRDACWFDLETEFLKPTALFRKRVWYDLTQKCRLLINGRSEFPDLKGGPLEGLVHRVTVGLVALKNTLEGNEVRPYLDTSEYVVDLVSRDPEGQVYTYEIMTDHNNRELYRKTYEKLKVLDQHGKKTIAVFDSRETAYKVFNYWHNQGLGVLPNGPFKSDYSVENGRNQIQDAYESETHEWAVADWTTTWKLKQQTLSSNSIDLNREQVLSLDW
;
A
#
# COMPACT_ATOMS: atom_id res chain seq x y z
N MET A 1 -33.85 -8.49 21.35
CA MET A 1 -33.58 -7.39 20.40
C MET A 1 -32.20 -7.64 19.80
N LYS A 2 -32.14 -7.95 18.50
CA LYS A 2 -30.89 -7.93 17.69
C LYS A 2 -30.45 -6.46 17.53
N LEU A 3 -29.19 -6.09 17.27
CA LEU A 3 -28.36 -6.38 16.08
C LEU A 3 -26.87 -6.15 16.45
N SER A 4 -26.08 -7.22 16.54
CA SER A 4 -24.98 -7.62 15.62
C SER A 4 -23.76 -6.65 15.53
N PRO A 5 -22.56 -7.03 16.02
CA PRO A 5 -21.34 -6.22 16.02
C PRO A 5 -20.55 -6.22 14.68
N PHE A 6 -21.23 -6.44 13.55
CA PHE A 6 -20.58 -6.67 12.25
C PHE A 6 -21.22 -5.90 11.08
N GLU A 7 -21.62 -4.64 11.27
CA GLU A 7 -22.02 -3.76 10.15
C GLU A 7 -20.91 -2.77 9.75
N THR A 8 -20.23 -3.15 8.66
CA THR A 8 -19.85 -2.34 7.49
C THR A 8 -19.22 -0.94 7.71
N THR A 9 -17.90 -0.88 7.87
CA THR A 9 -17.14 0.38 7.69
C THR A 9 -16.72 0.64 6.25
N THR A 10 -17.65 0.64 5.30
CA THR A 10 -17.48 1.40 4.03
C THR A 10 -17.26 2.90 4.32
N ARG A 11 -17.52 3.35 5.56
CA ARG A 11 -17.21 4.67 6.14
C ARG A 11 -15.75 4.91 6.55
N ARG A 12 -14.80 3.96 6.39
CA ARG A 12 -13.51 4.03 7.09
C ARG A 12 -12.47 5.06 6.61
N ASP A 13 -12.69 5.73 5.49
CA ASP A 13 -11.83 6.85 5.07
C ASP A 13 -12.50 8.22 5.32
N GLU A 14 -13.82 8.28 5.35
CA GLU A 14 -14.57 9.49 5.72
C GLU A 14 -14.59 9.72 7.23
N TRP A 15 -14.76 8.67 8.05
CA TRP A 15 -14.72 8.84 9.51
C TRP A 15 -13.35 9.33 9.97
N LEU A 16 -12.21 8.96 9.35
CA LEU A 16 -10.90 9.47 9.75
C LEU A 16 -10.82 11.00 9.62
N ARG A 17 -11.61 11.61 8.74
CA ARG A 17 -11.67 13.07 8.56
C ARG A 17 -12.53 13.76 9.61
N THR A 18 -13.47 13.05 10.23
CA THR A 18 -14.45 13.60 11.18
C THR A 18 -14.35 12.99 12.59
N ALA A 19 -13.55 11.95 12.79
CA ALA A 19 -13.44 11.20 14.03
C ALA A 19 -12.83 12.07 15.13
N PRO A 20 -13.38 12.06 16.35
CA PRO A 20 -12.75 12.74 17.47
C PRO A 20 -11.34 12.18 17.68
N LEU A 21 -10.35 13.07 17.79
CA LEU A 21 -8.99 12.67 18.13
C LEU A 21 -8.90 12.55 19.64
N TYR A 22 -8.17 11.55 20.12
CA TYR A 22 -7.83 11.41 21.53
C TYR A 22 -6.33 11.28 21.69
N GLY A 23 -5.85 11.73 22.84
CA GLY A 23 -4.46 11.62 23.25
C GLY A 23 -4.35 11.01 24.63
N LYS A 24 -3.34 10.15 24.81
CA LYS A 24 -2.94 9.63 26.12
C LYS A 24 -1.45 9.83 26.34
N SER A 25 -1.09 10.12 27.59
CA SER A 25 0.30 10.05 28.07
C SER A 25 0.52 8.69 28.69
N SER A 26 1.59 8.01 28.30
CA SER A 26 2.01 6.79 28.96
C SER A 26 2.60 7.16 30.32
N HIS A 27 2.21 6.44 31.36
CA HIS A 27 2.78 6.64 32.68
C HIS A 27 4.23 6.14 32.68
N PRO A 28 5.15 6.75 33.45
CA PRO A 28 6.54 6.28 33.57
C PRO A 28 6.70 4.86 34.14
N TYR A 29 5.60 4.20 34.51
CA TYR A 29 5.56 2.83 35.02
C TYR A 29 4.64 1.90 34.19
N SER A 30 4.13 2.34 33.03
CA SER A 30 3.36 1.44 32.16
C SER A 30 4.29 0.64 31.24
N GLU A 31 3.87 -0.55 30.83
CA GLU A 31 4.58 -1.39 29.85
C GLU A 31 4.59 -0.77 28.42
N ASP A 32 4.00 0.42 28.25
CA ASP A 32 3.93 1.11 26.97
C ASP A 32 5.28 1.70 26.60
N ARG A 33 5.76 1.36 25.39
CA ARG A 33 7.10 1.72 24.89
C ARG A 33 7.21 3.14 24.31
N TYR A 34 6.24 4.01 24.54
CA TYR A 34 6.17 5.38 23.99
C TYR A 34 5.71 6.34 25.09
N ALA A 35 6.04 7.62 25.01
CA ALA A 35 5.68 8.62 26.02
C ALA A 35 4.28 9.23 25.81
N PHE A 36 3.89 9.45 24.55
CA PHE A 36 2.55 9.96 24.20
C PHE A 36 2.03 9.30 22.93
N GLU A 37 0.72 9.14 22.84
CA GLU A 37 0.04 8.66 21.64
C GLU A 37 -1.19 9.53 21.33
N VAL A 38 -1.36 9.88 20.05
CA VAL A 38 -2.56 10.54 19.51
C VAL A 38 -3.13 9.72 18.38
N PHE A 39 -4.46 9.56 18.38
CA PHE A 39 -5.13 8.56 17.58
C PHE A 39 -6.64 8.88 17.41
N PRO A 40 -7.26 8.58 16.26
CA PRO A 40 -8.69 8.87 15.99
C PRO A 40 -9.59 7.80 16.64
N SER A 41 -10.47 8.17 17.56
CA SER A 41 -11.33 7.21 18.30
C SER A 41 -12.45 6.64 17.46
N TYR A 42 -12.61 5.32 17.53
CA TYR A 42 -13.82 4.68 17.01
C TYR A 42 -15.04 5.15 17.83
N PRO A 43 -16.26 5.15 17.24
CA PRO A 43 -17.48 5.62 17.93
C PRO A 43 -17.77 4.90 19.25
N ASP A 44 -17.42 3.61 19.34
CA ASP A 44 -17.72 2.75 20.49
C ASP A 44 -16.49 2.48 21.39
N GLU A 45 -15.40 3.21 21.17
CA GLU A 45 -14.17 3.03 21.93
C GLU A 45 -14.26 3.75 23.29
N ASP A 46 -13.98 3.01 24.36
CA ASP A 46 -13.90 3.61 25.69
C ASP A 46 -12.72 4.57 25.75
N THR A 47 -13.05 5.86 25.82
CA THR A 47 -12.10 6.97 25.82
C THR A 47 -12.09 7.69 27.16
N SER A 48 -12.69 7.10 28.20
CA SER A 48 -12.81 7.69 29.53
C SER A 48 -11.46 8.03 30.17
N ASP A 49 -10.43 7.22 29.89
CA ASP A 49 -9.05 7.42 30.35
C ASP A 49 -8.22 8.35 29.45
N TRP A 50 -8.79 8.83 28.34
CA TRP A 50 -8.08 9.61 27.33
C TRP A 50 -8.62 11.03 27.24
N LYS A 51 -7.81 11.91 26.65
CA LYS A 51 -8.18 13.32 26.50
C LYS A 51 -8.49 13.62 25.05
N ARG A 52 -9.62 14.29 24.80
CA ARG A 52 -10.04 14.68 23.46
C ARG A 52 -9.19 15.81 22.89
N VAL A 53 -8.56 15.56 21.74
CA VAL A 53 -7.74 16.52 20.99
C VAL A 53 -8.63 17.24 19.96
N PRO A 54 -8.69 18.58 19.96
CA PRO A 54 -9.47 19.34 18.99
C PRO A 54 -8.87 19.26 17.58
N ARG A 55 -9.72 19.28 16.55
CA ARG A 55 -9.31 19.41 15.14
C ARG A 55 -9.24 20.88 14.70
N ASP A 56 -8.64 21.14 13.53
CA ASP A 56 -8.56 22.49 12.93
C ASP A 56 -9.92 23.19 12.75
N SER A 57 -11.01 22.43 12.68
CA SER A 57 -12.39 22.92 12.59
C SER A 57 -13.08 23.21 13.93
N ASP A 58 -12.46 22.85 15.05
CA ASP A 58 -13.06 22.93 16.38
C ASP A 58 -12.58 24.19 17.13
N GLU A 59 -13.45 24.82 17.93
CA GLU A 59 -13.04 25.95 18.77
C GLU A 59 -11.99 25.51 19.81
N TYR A 60 -10.80 26.11 19.73
CA TYR A 60 -9.67 25.78 20.61
C TYR A 60 -9.83 26.42 22.00
N GLU A 61 -10.37 25.67 22.97
CA GLU A 61 -10.29 26.07 24.37
C GLU A 61 -8.87 25.84 24.92
N LYS A 62 -8.08 26.92 24.99
CA LYS A 62 -6.66 26.99 25.42
C LYS A 62 -6.30 26.29 26.74
N ARG A 63 -7.27 25.81 27.52
CA ARG A 63 -7.07 25.25 28.89
C ARG A 63 -7.46 23.77 29.03
N SER A 64 -7.94 23.09 27.99
CA SER A 64 -8.50 21.74 28.10
C SER A 64 -7.48 20.59 28.09
N PHE A 65 -6.21 20.86 27.75
CA PHE A 65 -5.19 19.81 27.58
C PHE A 65 -3.92 20.11 28.40
N LYS A 66 -3.48 19.14 29.23
CA LYS A 66 -2.14 19.19 29.88
C LYS A 66 -1.00 18.93 28.88
N PHE A 67 -1.30 18.31 27.74
CA PHE A 67 -0.36 18.06 26.65
C PHE A 67 -0.56 19.11 25.55
N ASN A 68 0.31 20.11 25.56
CA ASN A 68 0.24 21.14 24.56
C ASN A 68 0.94 20.60 23.28
N ILE A 69 0.16 20.19 22.28
CA ILE A 69 0.65 19.71 20.97
C ILE A 69 1.56 20.75 20.30
N GLU A 70 1.30 22.05 20.49
CA GLU A 70 2.14 23.13 20.00
C GLU A 70 3.47 23.25 20.78
N LYS A 71 3.53 22.74 22.02
CA LYS A 71 4.75 22.60 22.84
C LYS A 71 5.41 21.23 22.75
N ALA A 72 4.72 20.21 22.24
CA ALA A 72 5.34 19.01 21.65
C ALA A 72 6.03 19.39 20.32
N ASN A 73 6.60 20.59 20.28
CA ASN A 73 7.60 20.97 19.31
C ASN A 73 8.73 19.97 19.46
N VAL A 74 9.19 19.56 18.30
CA VAL A 74 10.28 18.63 18.09
C VAL A 74 11.60 19.25 18.56
N TRP A 75 11.76 19.36 19.87
CA TRP A 75 13.01 19.63 20.55
C TRP A 75 13.35 18.34 21.27
N SER A 76 14.60 17.89 21.07
CA SER A 76 15.46 16.89 21.77
C SER A 76 14.89 15.77 22.66
N ASP A 77 13.68 15.89 23.19
CA ASP A 77 13.15 15.10 24.29
C ASP A 77 12.24 13.97 23.78
N TYR A 78 11.60 14.16 22.60
CA TYR A 78 10.72 13.15 22.00
C TYR A 78 10.86 13.01 20.47
N ILE A 79 10.76 11.78 19.98
CA ILE A 79 10.79 11.40 18.56
C ILE A 79 9.40 10.95 18.12
N LEU A 80 8.87 11.60 17.08
CA LEU A 80 7.61 11.24 16.47
C LEU A 80 7.78 10.06 15.52
N VAL A 81 7.05 8.98 15.77
CA VAL A 81 6.87 7.86 14.85
C VAL A 81 5.41 7.85 14.39
N LEU A 82 5.22 7.83 13.07
CA LEU A 82 3.92 7.72 12.43
C LEU A 82 3.66 6.25 12.09
N ASN A 83 2.52 5.71 12.51
CA ASN A 83 2.07 4.41 12.07
C ASN A 83 0.70 4.52 11.40
N THR A 84 0.64 4.12 10.13
CA THR A 84 -0.56 4.16 9.30
C THR A 84 -1.27 2.80 9.21
N TYR A 85 -0.73 1.74 9.83
CA TYR A 85 -1.33 0.40 9.90
C TYR A 85 -2.55 0.40 10.83
N ASN A 86 -3.72 -0.03 10.34
CA ASN A 86 -4.99 -0.31 11.04
C ASN A 86 -5.69 0.94 11.57
N ARG A 87 -4.95 1.85 12.22
CA ARG A 87 -5.40 3.14 12.72
C ARG A 87 -4.22 4.11 12.67
N PRO A 88 -4.34 5.25 11.96
CA PRO A 88 -3.33 6.29 11.98
C PRO A 88 -3.03 6.72 13.42
N THR A 89 -1.80 6.48 13.87
CA THR A 89 -1.33 6.77 15.23
C THR A 89 -0.08 7.61 15.14
N LEU A 90 -0.03 8.65 15.98
CA LEU A 90 1.14 9.47 16.21
C LEU A 90 1.69 9.08 17.57
N ARG A 91 2.92 8.58 17.62
CA ARG A 91 3.58 8.21 18.89
C ARG A 91 4.84 9.02 19.09
N TRP A 92 4.96 9.63 20.25
CA TRP A 92 6.16 10.33 20.69
C TRP A 92 6.93 9.42 21.65
N TYR A 93 8.13 9.00 21.25
CA TYR A 93 9.04 8.21 22.08
C TYR A 93 10.04 9.14 22.76
N SER A 94 10.36 8.93 24.04
CA SER A 94 11.59 9.54 24.57
C SER A 94 12.80 8.92 23.86
N CYS A 95 13.98 9.55 23.90
CA CYS A 95 15.19 8.95 23.33
C CYS A 95 15.50 7.56 23.90
N GLU A 96 15.25 7.37 25.20
CA GLU A 96 15.42 6.08 25.89
C GLU A 96 14.39 5.05 25.40
N ALA A 97 13.10 5.41 25.37
CA ALA A 97 12.05 4.52 24.87
C ALA A 97 12.22 4.17 23.39
N PHE A 98 12.71 5.11 22.58
CA PHE A 98 13.05 4.88 21.18
C PHE A 98 14.21 3.90 21.05
N LYS A 99 15.28 4.08 21.85
CA LYS A 99 16.43 3.20 21.85
C LYS A 99 16.08 1.79 22.33
N ASP A 100 15.20 1.65 23.31
CA ASP A 100 14.76 0.34 23.79
C ASP A 100 13.91 -0.40 22.75
N GLU A 101 13.05 0.33 22.02
CA GLU A 101 12.21 -0.25 20.97
C GLU A 101 13.01 -0.61 19.71
N PHE A 102 13.89 0.29 19.26
CA PHE A 102 14.54 0.21 17.95
C PHE A 102 16.03 -0.18 18.02
N LEU A 103 16.58 -0.32 19.22
CA LEU A 103 17.95 -0.77 19.52
C LEU A 103 19.08 0.16 19.06
N TYR A 104 18.81 1.44 18.80
CA TYR A 104 19.83 2.44 18.53
C TYR A 104 19.41 3.84 18.98
N ASP A 105 20.39 4.71 19.21
CA ASP A 105 20.14 6.10 19.60
C ASP A 105 19.62 6.89 18.38
N PRO A 106 18.46 7.57 18.50
CA PRO A 106 17.90 8.38 17.42
C PRO A 106 18.77 9.57 17.02
N LEU A 107 19.52 10.17 17.96
CA LEU A 107 20.43 11.31 17.76
C LEU A 107 21.84 10.88 17.32
N ASP A 108 22.18 9.62 17.57
CA ASP A 108 23.44 9.00 17.14
C ASP A 108 23.18 7.63 16.47
N PRO A 109 22.44 7.60 15.35
CA PRO A 109 22.21 6.35 14.64
C PRO A 109 23.55 5.85 14.08
N PRO A 110 23.73 4.53 13.89
CA PRO A 110 25.00 4.01 13.41
C PRO A 110 25.40 4.72 12.11
N ARG A 111 26.64 5.16 11.97
CA ARG A 111 27.08 5.90 10.78
C ARG A 111 27.61 4.93 9.72
N PRO A 112 27.17 5.00 8.45
CA PRO A 112 27.80 4.23 7.38
C PRO A 112 29.27 4.59 7.20
N GLN A 113 30.09 3.60 6.85
CA GLN A 113 31.52 3.79 6.63
C GLN A 113 31.76 4.57 5.34
N GLY A 114 32.23 5.81 5.43
CA GLY A 114 32.51 6.67 4.26
C GLY A 114 31.71 7.99 4.26
N VAL A 115 30.64 8.05 5.05
CA VAL A 115 29.80 9.26 5.21
C VAL A 115 30.44 10.24 6.19
N ASP A 116 30.55 11.52 5.82
CA ASP A 116 31.07 12.56 6.73
C ASP A 116 30.27 12.62 8.07
N PRO A 117 30.94 12.55 9.24
CA PRO A 117 30.26 12.55 10.54
C PRO A 117 29.39 13.78 10.81
N LEU A 118 29.82 14.96 10.36
CA LEU A 118 29.09 16.20 10.58
C LEU A 118 27.83 16.24 9.72
N LYS A 119 27.91 15.78 8.47
CA LYS A 119 26.76 15.59 7.55
C LYS A 119 25.77 14.56 8.12
N TRP A 120 26.28 13.45 8.66
CA TRP A 120 25.45 12.41 9.28
C TRP A 120 24.67 12.93 10.48
N LYS A 121 25.35 13.63 11.38
CA LYS A 121 24.73 14.26 12.56
C LYS A 121 23.64 15.27 12.15
N LYS A 122 23.90 16.12 11.16
CA LYS A 122 22.89 17.06 10.63
C LYS A 122 21.67 16.36 10.02
N LEU A 123 21.86 15.22 9.35
CA LEU A 123 20.75 14.43 8.79
C LEU A 123 19.92 13.76 9.90
N ALA A 124 20.56 13.18 10.92
CA ALA A 124 19.87 12.63 12.09
C ALA A 124 19.06 13.73 12.81
N GLU A 125 19.67 14.89 13.04
CA GLU A 125 18.99 16.05 13.61
C GLU A 125 17.81 16.54 12.74
N LYS A 126 17.95 16.61 11.41
CA LYS A 126 16.85 17.01 10.49
C LYS A 126 15.68 16.00 10.52
N ARG A 127 16.00 14.70 10.58
CA ARG A 127 15.00 13.62 10.66
C ARG A 127 14.25 13.65 11.98
N ILE A 128 14.96 13.80 13.09
CA ILE A 128 14.34 13.96 14.40
C ILE A 128 13.43 15.18 14.39
N ARG A 129 13.89 16.32 13.86
CA ARG A 129 13.13 17.57 13.73
C ARG A 129 11.84 17.46 12.90
N GLY A 130 11.53 16.30 12.31
CA GLY A 130 10.36 16.11 11.46
C GLY A 130 10.40 17.06 10.26
N GLY A 131 11.60 17.46 9.84
CA GLY A 131 11.82 18.35 8.73
C GLY A 131 11.58 17.62 7.43
N ILE A 132 10.32 17.27 7.15
CA ILE A 132 9.83 17.21 5.77
C ILE A 132 10.30 18.53 5.16
N ASP A 133 11.00 18.47 4.04
CA ASP A 133 11.35 19.67 3.32
C ASP A 133 10.02 20.36 2.95
N ARG A 134 9.58 21.30 3.81
CA ARG A 134 8.27 21.97 3.70
C ARG A 134 8.23 22.93 2.53
N THR A 135 9.29 23.00 1.73
CA THR A 135 9.31 23.74 0.49
C THR A 135 8.27 23.08 -0.43
N PRO A 136 7.08 23.69 -0.64
CA PRO A 136 6.07 23.09 -1.48
C PRO A 136 6.68 22.95 -2.86
N MET A 137 6.94 21.71 -3.29
CA MET A 137 7.56 21.48 -4.58
C MET A 137 6.55 21.88 -5.64
N ARG A 138 6.74 23.06 -6.23
CA ARG A 138 5.90 23.52 -7.34
C ARG A 138 6.10 22.56 -8.52
N LEU A 139 4.99 22.11 -9.08
CA LEU A 139 4.96 21.36 -10.33
C LEU A 139 5.19 22.34 -11.48
N ASP A 140 6.45 22.46 -11.89
CA ASP A 140 6.80 23.10 -13.16
C ASP A 140 6.36 22.22 -14.34
N THR A 141 6.58 22.72 -15.56
CA THR A 141 6.15 22.06 -16.79
C THR A 141 6.69 20.63 -16.93
N ASP A 142 7.95 20.40 -16.58
CA ASP A 142 8.59 19.09 -16.73
C ASP A 142 8.05 18.10 -15.71
N LYS A 143 7.90 18.52 -14.45
CA LYS A 143 7.30 17.67 -13.40
C LYS A 143 5.86 17.31 -13.72
N ARG A 144 5.07 18.28 -14.19
CA ARG A 144 3.68 18.01 -14.62
C ARG A 144 3.67 17.01 -15.77
N THR A 145 4.50 17.23 -16.79
CA THR A 145 4.60 16.34 -17.96
C THR A 145 5.00 14.93 -17.54
N PHE A 146 5.97 14.80 -16.63
CA PHE A 146 6.39 13.51 -16.12
C PHE A 146 5.28 12.80 -15.33
N LEU A 147 4.56 13.50 -14.44
CA LEU A 147 3.45 12.89 -13.70
C LEU A 147 2.30 12.48 -14.63
N GLN A 148 1.96 13.29 -15.64
CA GLN A 148 0.99 12.89 -16.68
C GLN A 148 1.43 11.62 -17.42
N ARG A 149 2.71 11.51 -17.75
CA ARG A 149 3.30 10.31 -18.37
C ARG A 149 3.18 9.09 -17.46
N LEU A 150 3.42 9.23 -16.16
CA LEU A 150 3.26 8.13 -15.22
C LEU A 150 1.81 7.66 -15.12
N VAL A 151 0.85 8.58 -15.02
CA VAL A 151 -0.58 8.21 -14.99
C VAL A 151 -0.99 7.46 -16.26
N LYS A 152 -0.62 7.98 -17.44
CA LYS A 152 -0.88 7.31 -18.72
C LYS A 152 -0.28 5.91 -18.76
N LEU A 153 0.99 5.79 -18.40
CA LEU A 153 1.71 4.53 -18.35
C LEU A 153 1.02 3.52 -17.41
N TRP A 154 0.49 3.99 -16.27
CA TRP A 154 -0.25 3.18 -15.30
C TRP A 154 -1.66 2.80 -15.73
N ASN A 155 -2.24 3.52 -16.70
CA ASN A 155 -3.50 3.19 -17.35
C ASN A 155 -3.30 2.31 -18.60
N GLY A 156 -2.09 1.81 -18.84
CA GLY A 156 -1.79 0.95 -19.99
C GLY A 156 -1.39 1.65 -21.27
N ASP A 157 -1.21 2.97 -21.26
CA ASP A 157 -0.80 3.68 -22.47
C ASP A 157 0.67 3.43 -22.83
N VAL A 158 0.98 3.59 -24.12
CA VAL A 158 2.36 3.73 -24.59
C VAL A 158 2.85 5.14 -24.32
N VAL A 159 3.91 5.25 -23.53
CA VAL A 159 4.52 6.53 -23.15
C VAL A 159 5.98 6.52 -23.57
N CYS A 160 6.40 7.52 -24.35
CA CYS A 160 7.79 7.60 -24.85
C CYS A 160 8.25 6.31 -25.58
N GLY A 161 7.31 5.60 -26.22
CA GLY A 161 7.59 4.34 -26.94
C GLY A 161 7.62 3.09 -26.04
N VAL A 162 7.40 3.22 -24.73
CA VAL A 162 7.40 2.08 -23.78
C VAL A 162 6.01 1.79 -23.21
N HIS A 163 5.78 0.54 -22.85
CA HIS A 163 4.57 0.03 -22.18
C HIS A 163 4.96 -0.89 -21.01
N LEU A 164 4.27 -0.78 -19.86
CA LEU A 164 4.68 -1.45 -18.60
C LEU A 164 4.83 -2.97 -18.73
N LEU A 165 3.85 -3.63 -19.34
CA LEU A 165 3.83 -5.10 -19.46
C LEU A 165 4.78 -5.59 -20.55
N TRP A 166 4.81 -4.89 -21.69
CA TRP A 166 5.63 -5.30 -22.84
C TRP A 166 7.12 -5.11 -22.56
N ASP A 167 7.51 -3.93 -22.09
CA ASP A 167 8.91 -3.60 -21.82
C ASP A 167 9.40 -4.07 -20.44
N GLN A 168 8.54 -4.74 -19.67
CA GLN A 168 8.84 -5.43 -18.41
C GLN A 168 9.62 -4.57 -17.40
N CYS A 169 9.00 -3.48 -16.92
CA CYS A 169 9.58 -2.45 -16.05
C CYS A 169 10.51 -1.48 -16.82
N PRO A 170 9.96 -0.56 -17.63
CA PRO A 170 10.76 0.48 -18.28
C PRO A 170 11.57 1.28 -17.26
N SER A 171 12.74 1.76 -17.66
CA SER A 171 13.60 2.56 -16.78
C SER A 171 13.05 3.98 -16.64
N ILE A 172 13.39 4.63 -15.52
CA ILE A 172 12.97 6.03 -15.33
C ILE A 172 13.53 6.96 -16.41
N HIS A 173 14.74 6.69 -16.90
CA HIS A 173 15.37 7.47 -17.98
C HIS A 173 14.58 7.38 -19.30
N GLN A 174 13.93 6.25 -19.59
CA GLN A 174 13.07 6.13 -20.77
C GLN A 174 11.85 7.05 -20.67
N LEU A 175 11.32 7.22 -19.45
CA LEU A 175 10.14 8.05 -19.17
C LEU A 175 10.48 9.55 -19.14
N THR A 176 11.74 9.89 -18.92
CA THR A 176 12.26 11.27 -18.79
C THR A 176 13.16 11.72 -19.94
N LYS A 177 13.22 10.97 -21.05
CA LYS A 177 14.20 11.10 -22.15
C LYS A 177 14.38 12.52 -22.73
N ASP A 178 13.37 13.37 -22.62
CA ASP A 178 13.28 14.73 -23.16
C ASP A 178 12.94 15.78 -22.08
N LEU A 179 13.05 15.41 -20.81
CA LEU A 179 12.78 16.29 -19.68
C LEU A 179 14.09 16.63 -18.94
N ASP A 180 14.10 17.79 -18.28
CA ASP A 180 15.25 18.26 -17.50
C ASP A 180 15.46 17.36 -16.25
N GLU A 181 16.48 16.51 -16.30
CA GLU A 181 16.81 15.54 -15.25
C GLU A 181 17.08 16.22 -13.90
N ASP A 182 17.73 17.40 -13.89
CA ASP A 182 18.05 18.11 -12.65
C ASP A 182 16.78 18.60 -11.94
N ARG A 183 15.74 18.96 -12.70
CA ARG A 183 14.44 19.34 -12.15
C ARG A 183 13.64 18.15 -11.65
N LEU A 184 13.78 17.00 -12.31
CA LEU A 184 13.05 15.78 -11.98
C LEU A 184 13.70 14.98 -10.85
N ASN A 185 15.00 15.12 -10.63
CA ASN A 185 15.73 14.36 -9.61
C ASN A 185 15.06 14.42 -8.22
N ARG A 186 14.49 15.57 -7.85
CA ARG A 186 13.76 15.74 -6.58
C ARG A 186 12.41 15.01 -6.50
N LEU A 187 11.86 14.53 -7.61
CA LEU A 187 10.61 13.76 -7.63
C LEU A 187 10.82 12.29 -7.25
N TYR A 188 12.01 11.72 -7.47
CA TYR A 188 12.26 10.30 -7.24
C TYR A 188 13.50 10.01 -6.37
N TYR A 189 14.40 10.97 -6.21
CA TYR A 189 15.52 10.90 -5.27
C TYR A 189 15.42 12.03 -4.25
N ASP A 190 15.53 11.68 -2.97
CA ASP A 190 15.92 12.68 -1.98
C ASP A 190 17.39 13.03 -2.22
N THR A 191 17.61 14.07 -3.04
CA THR A 191 18.95 14.56 -3.40
C THR A 191 19.73 15.11 -2.20
N THR A 192 19.13 15.17 -1.01
CA THR A 192 19.81 15.57 0.22
C THR A 192 20.48 14.39 0.95
N ILE A 193 20.22 13.15 0.52
CA ILE A 193 20.71 11.92 1.15
C ILE A 193 21.83 11.29 0.31
N ASP A 194 22.95 10.93 0.97
CA ASP A 194 24.11 10.30 0.34
C ASP A 194 23.83 8.85 -0.10
N ARG A 195 24.46 8.38 -1.18
CA ARG A 195 24.26 7.04 -1.74
C ARG A 195 24.55 5.92 -0.74
N GLU A 196 25.60 6.06 0.07
CA GLU A 196 25.92 5.06 1.10
C GLU A 196 24.85 4.99 2.19
N ILE A 197 24.27 6.12 2.56
CA ILE A 197 23.17 6.19 3.52
C ILE A 197 21.94 5.46 3.00
N LEU A 198 21.60 5.67 1.72
CA LEU A 198 20.50 4.95 1.05
C LEU A 198 20.73 3.44 1.12
N LEU A 199 21.94 2.96 0.86
CA LEU A 199 22.25 1.53 0.84
C LEU A 199 22.21 0.90 2.24
N THR A 200 22.65 1.61 3.28
CA THR A 200 22.70 1.07 4.64
C THR A 200 21.33 1.02 5.31
N TYR A 201 20.46 2.00 5.06
CA TYR A 201 19.24 2.17 5.86
C TYR A 201 17.93 1.99 5.12
N ARG A 202 17.94 1.78 3.79
CA ARG A 202 16.72 1.59 2.97
C ARG A 202 15.70 0.57 3.50
N ASP A 203 16.14 -0.40 4.31
CA ASP A 203 15.32 -1.51 4.78
C ASP A 203 14.85 -1.29 6.23
N ALA A 204 15.19 -0.15 6.84
CA ALA A 204 14.81 0.17 8.21
C ALA A 204 13.44 0.86 8.26
N CYS A 205 12.55 0.42 9.15
CA CYS A 205 11.15 0.88 9.23
C CYS A 205 10.98 2.37 9.57
N TRP A 206 12.04 3.03 10.05
CA TRP A 206 12.09 4.45 10.39
C TRP A 206 12.78 5.31 9.30
N PHE A 207 13.35 4.67 8.28
CA PHE A 207 14.12 5.33 7.24
C PHE A 207 13.27 5.47 5.98
N ASP A 208 12.79 6.69 5.75
CA ASP A 208 11.94 6.99 4.61
C ASP A 208 12.78 7.47 3.41
N LEU A 209 12.60 6.79 2.28
CA LEU A 209 13.16 7.15 0.98
C LEU A 209 12.14 7.86 0.08
N GLU A 210 10.89 7.94 0.53
CA GLU A 210 9.79 8.51 -0.21
C GLU A 210 9.98 10.02 -0.33
N THR A 211 9.89 10.51 -1.55
CA THR A 211 9.61 11.93 -1.76
C THR A 211 8.13 12.17 -1.53
N GLU A 212 7.67 13.42 -1.54
CA GLU A 212 6.22 13.66 -1.49
C GLU A 212 5.45 13.09 -2.70
N PHE A 213 6.14 12.78 -3.81
CA PHE A 213 5.53 12.45 -5.10
C PHE A 213 5.72 10.99 -5.51
N LEU A 214 6.97 10.52 -5.55
CA LEU A 214 7.32 9.15 -5.96
C LEU A 214 8.07 8.41 -4.88
N LYS A 215 7.96 7.08 -4.94
CA LYS A 215 8.62 6.13 -4.08
C LYS A 215 9.20 4.95 -4.86
N PRO A 216 10.24 4.28 -4.31
CA PRO A 216 10.72 3.03 -4.85
C PRO A 216 9.71 1.89 -4.61
N THR A 217 9.58 0.98 -5.57
CA THR A 217 8.91 -0.30 -5.38
C THR A 217 9.62 -1.42 -6.14
N ALA A 218 9.27 -2.68 -5.86
CA ALA A 218 9.78 -3.82 -6.59
C ALA A 218 8.74 -4.33 -7.58
N LEU A 219 9.08 -4.34 -8.87
CA LEU A 219 8.26 -4.92 -9.93
C LEU A 219 9.08 -6.01 -10.64
N PHE A 220 8.52 -7.21 -10.74
CA PHE A 220 9.21 -8.38 -11.33
C PHE A 220 10.64 -8.60 -10.81
N ARG A 221 10.83 -8.43 -9.49
CA ARG A 221 12.13 -8.51 -8.79
C ARG A 221 13.15 -7.43 -9.18
N LYS A 222 12.75 -6.43 -9.97
CA LYS A 222 13.54 -5.24 -10.29
C LYS A 222 13.00 -4.05 -9.49
N ARG A 223 13.91 -3.22 -8.99
CA ARG A 223 13.52 -1.98 -8.33
C ARG A 223 13.19 -0.93 -9.38
N VAL A 224 12.03 -0.30 -9.24
CA VAL A 224 11.59 0.86 -10.03
C VAL A 224 11.40 2.05 -9.10
N TRP A 225 11.56 3.27 -9.63
CA TRP A 225 11.61 4.52 -8.84
C TRP A 225 10.51 5.51 -9.21
N TYR A 226 9.46 5.02 -9.87
CA TYR A 226 8.35 5.82 -10.36
C TYR A 226 7.00 5.33 -9.84
N ASP A 227 6.99 4.60 -8.72
CA ASP A 227 5.73 4.34 -8.03
C ASP A 227 5.23 5.66 -7.42
N LEU A 228 3.96 6.02 -7.62
CA LEU A 228 3.39 7.22 -7.01
C LEU A 228 3.25 6.97 -5.51
N THR A 229 3.41 8.00 -4.69
CA THR A 229 2.97 7.94 -3.30
C THR A 229 1.45 8.02 -3.25
N GLN A 230 0.84 7.58 -2.14
CA GLN A 230 -0.60 7.75 -1.92
C GLN A 230 -0.99 9.23 -1.96
N LYS A 231 -0.17 10.10 -1.34
CA LYS A 231 -0.35 11.56 -1.36
C LYS A 231 -0.39 12.08 -2.80
N CYS A 232 0.53 11.65 -3.65
CA CYS A 232 0.57 12.06 -5.03
C CYS A 232 -0.64 11.59 -5.82
N ARG A 233 -1.04 10.32 -5.68
CA ARG A 233 -2.25 9.80 -6.35
C ARG A 233 -3.49 10.60 -5.99
N LEU A 234 -3.72 10.84 -4.70
CA LEU A 234 -4.84 11.65 -4.22
C LEU A 234 -4.75 13.12 -4.66
N LEU A 235 -3.54 13.65 -4.84
CA LEU A 235 -3.32 15.01 -5.29
C LEU A 235 -3.65 15.20 -6.77
N ILE A 236 -3.24 14.26 -7.64
CA ILE A 236 -3.37 14.40 -9.09
C ILE A 236 -4.72 13.91 -9.61
N ASN A 237 -5.33 12.91 -8.97
CA ASN A 237 -6.60 12.33 -9.42
C ASN A 237 -7.75 13.34 -9.29
N GLY A 238 -8.58 13.48 -10.32
CA GLY A 238 -9.69 14.43 -10.38
C GLY A 238 -9.30 15.87 -10.73
N ARG A 239 -8.02 16.13 -11.07
CA ARG A 239 -7.59 17.44 -11.55
C ARG A 239 -7.55 17.48 -13.07
N SER A 240 -8.13 18.52 -13.67
CA SER A 240 -8.16 18.71 -15.14
C SER A 240 -6.77 18.75 -15.81
N GLU A 241 -5.73 19.03 -15.05
CA GLU A 241 -4.33 19.02 -15.52
C GLU A 241 -3.76 17.61 -15.69
N PHE A 242 -4.37 16.57 -15.13
CA PHE A 242 -3.88 15.19 -15.17
C PHE A 242 -4.98 14.27 -15.71
N PRO A 243 -4.62 13.19 -16.43
CA PRO A 243 -5.56 12.10 -16.63
C PRO A 243 -5.97 11.51 -15.27
N ASP A 244 -7.15 10.93 -15.20
CA ASP A 244 -7.56 10.18 -14.02
C ASP A 244 -6.92 8.79 -14.04
N LEU A 245 -6.52 8.32 -12.85
CA LEU A 245 -6.12 6.93 -12.67
C LEU A 245 -7.38 6.07 -12.75
N LYS A 246 -7.41 5.07 -13.64
CA LYS A 246 -8.49 4.06 -13.66
C LYS A 246 -8.44 3.21 -12.39
N GLY A 247 -9.59 2.69 -11.93
CA GLY A 247 -9.66 1.93 -10.67
C GLY A 247 -9.52 2.79 -9.41
N GLY A 248 -9.17 2.18 -8.29
CA GLY A 248 -9.05 2.87 -7.01
C GLY A 248 -7.85 3.82 -6.96
N PRO A 249 -8.00 5.07 -6.46
CA PRO A 249 -6.88 6.02 -6.37
C PRO A 249 -5.83 5.61 -5.32
N LEU A 250 -6.12 4.60 -4.49
CA LEU A 250 -5.21 4.09 -3.48
C LEU A 250 -4.27 2.99 -4.01
N GLU A 251 -4.61 2.38 -5.15
CA GLU A 251 -3.87 1.27 -5.75
C GLU A 251 -2.49 1.71 -6.24
N GLY A 252 -1.45 0.99 -5.79
CA GLY A 252 -0.07 1.22 -6.21
C GLY A 252 0.27 0.54 -7.53
N LEU A 253 1.49 0.80 -8.03
CA LEU A 253 1.96 0.24 -9.31
C LEU A 253 1.89 -1.29 -9.39
N VAL A 254 2.22 -2.01 -8.31
CA VAL A 254 2.21 -3.49 -8.31
C VAL A 254 0.79 -4.04 -8.51
N HIS A 255 -0.21 -3.43 -7.88
CA HIS A 255 -1.62 -3.79 -8.04
C HIS A 255 -2.03 -3.68 -9.52
N ARG A 256 -1.77 -2.51 -10.09
CA ARG A 256 -2.11 -2.14 -11.47
C ARG A 256 -1.46 -3.07 -12.50
N VAL A 257 -0.16 -3.31 -12.35
CA VAL A 257 0.54 -4.26 -13.23
C VAL A 257 -0.02 -5.67 -13.10
N THR A 258 -0.46 -6.07 -11.89
CA THR A 258 -1.08 -7.37 -11.67
C THR A 258 -2.43 -7.48 -12.37
N VAL A 259 -3.28 -6.44 -12.29
CA VAL A 259 -4.54 -6.35 -13.05
C VAL A 259 -4.27 -6.53 -14.54
N GLY A 260 -3.31 -5.77 -15.10
CA GLY A 260 -2.96 -5.89 -16.52
C GLY A 260 -2.43 -7.27 -16.92
N LEU A 261 -1.67 -7.95 -16.06
CA LEU A 261 -1.25 -9.33 -16.32
C LEU A 261 -2.41 -10.32 -16.29
N VAL A 262 -3.37 -10.14 -15.37
CA VAL A 262 -4.57 -10.99 -15.29
C VAL A 262 -5.42 -10.78 -16.53
N ALA A 263 -5.60 -9.53 -16.96
CA ALA A 263 -6.33 -9.17 -18.17
C ALA A 263 -5.70 -9.83 -19.39
N LEU A 264 -4.39 -9.63 -19.58
CA LEU A 264 -3.65 -10.24 -20.68
C LEU A 264 -3.76 -11.76 -20.69
N LYS A 265 -3.56 -12.42 -19.54
CA LYS A 265 -3.68 -13.88 -19.46
C LYS A 265 -5.07 -14.35 -19.92
N ASN A 266 -6.12 -13.74 -19.39
CA ASN A 266 -7.50 -14.14 -19.69
C ASN A 266 -7.86 -13.86 -21.15
N THR A 267 -7.42 -12.74 -21.72
CA THR A 267 -7.67 -12.46 -23.14
C THR A 267 -6.94 -13.46 -24.05
N LEU A 268 -5.73 -13.90 -23.69
CA LEU A 268 -5.03 -14.95 -24.44
C LEU A 268 -5.72 -16.32 -24.36
N GLU A 269 -6.44 -16.57 -23.26
CA GLU A 269 -7.28 -17.75 -23.07
C GLU A 269 -8.63 -17.64 -23.82
N GLY A 270 -8.90 -16.51 -24.50
CA GLY A 270 -10.12 -16.29 -25.28
C GLY A 270 -11.28 -15.71 -24.47
N ASN A 271 -11.04 -15.28 -23.22
CA ASN A 271 -12.08 -14.79 -22.33
C ASN A 271 -12.45 -13.33 -22.62
N GLU A 272 -13.71 -12.97 -22.38
CA GLU A 272 -14.14 -11.57 -22.31
C GLU A 272 -13.69 -10.97 -20.98
N VAL A 273 -12.88 -9.90 -21.03
CA VAL A 273 -12.27 -9.29 -19.85
C VAL A 273 -12.81 -7.89 -19.60
N ARG A 274 -13.11 -7.58 -18.33
CA ARG A 274 -13.50 -6.24 -17.87
C ARG A 274 -12.78 -5.90 -16.56
N PRO A 275 -11.74 -5.05 -16.59
CA PRO A 275 -11.09 -4.55 -15.38
C PRO A 275 -11.97 -3.50 -14.68
N TYR A 276 -11.79 -3.37 -13.36
CA TYR A 276 -12.42 -2.38 -12.49
C TYR A 276 -13.96 -2.27 -12.67
N LEU A 277 -14.64 -3.42 -12.65
CA LEU A 277 -16.10 -3.45 -12.77
C LEU A 277 -16.75 -2.90 -11.48
N ASP A 278 -17.35 -1.71 -11.59
CA ASP A 278 -18.16 -1.12 -10.53
C ASP A 278 -19.53 -1.79 -10.46
N THR A 279 -19.86 -2.34 -9.29
CA THR A 279 -21.13 -3.03 -9.01
C THR A 279 -22.08 -2.21 -8.14
N SER A 280 -21.86 -0.90 -8.01
CA SER A 280 -22.54 0.04 -7.10
C SER A 280 -22.27 -0.15 -5.60
N GLU A 281 -21.94 -1.36 -5.16
CA GLU A 281 -21.57 -1.68 -3.77
C GLU A 281 -20.05 -1.78 -3.57
N TYR A 282 -19.35 -2.28 -4.59
CA TYR A 282 -17.90 -2.44 -4.61
C TYR A 282 -17.38 -2.49 -6.04
N VAL A 283 -16.08 -2.21 -6.21
CA VAL A 283 -15.36 -2.39 -7.47
C VAL A 283 -14.66 -3.73 -7.45
N VAL A 284 -14.89 -4.59 -8.45
CA VAL A 284 -14.12 -5.83 -8.66
C VAL A 284 -12.91 -5.52 -9.52
N ASP A 285 -11.71 -5.92 -9.10
CA ASP A 285 -10.49 -5.53 -9.83
C ASP A 285 -10.50 -6.04 -11.27
N LEU A 286 -10.95 -7.29 -11.49
CA LEU A 286 -11.16 -7.81 -12.83
C LEU A 286 -12.25 -8.89 -12.87
N VAL A 287 -13.12 -8.80 -13.86
CA VAL A 287 -14.08 -9.84 -14.21
C VAL A 287 -13.71 -10.43 -15.57
N SER A 288 -13.75 -11.75 -15.65
CA SER A 288 -13.50 -12.51 -16.86
C SER A 288 -14.65 -13.48 -17.11
N ARG A 289 -15.00 -13.70 -18.37
CA ARG A 289 -16.00 -14.69 -18.77
C ARG A 289 -15.43 -15.59 -19.85
N ASP A 290 -15.42 -16.90 -19.61
CA ASP A 290 -14.98 -17.87 -20.60
C ASP A 290 -16.03 -18.11 -21.70
N PRO A 291 -15.67 -18.77 -22.82
CA PRO A 291 -16.60 -19.04 -23.91
C PRO A 291 -17.84 -19.85 -23.51
N GLU A 292 -17.73 -20.68 -22.47
CA GLU A 292 -18.81 -21.47 -21.88
C GLU A 292 -19.76 -20.64 -21.00
N GLY A 293 -19.39 -19.39 -20.70
CA GLY A 293 -20.20 -18.43 -19.94
C GLY A 293 -19.93 -18.43 -18.44
N GLN A 294 -18.99 -19.24 -17.94
CA GLN A 294 -18.56 -19.19 -16.55
C GLN A 294 -17.83 -17.88 -16.27
N VAL A 295 -18.24 -17.24 -15.18
CA VAL A 295 -17.66 -15.96 -14.75
C VAL A 295 -16.60 -16.21 -13.69
N TYR A 296 -15.43 -15.61 -13.89
CA TYR A 296 -14.33 -15.55 -12.93
C TYR A 296 -14.20 -14.12 -12.42
N THR A 297 -13.92 -13.98 -11.13
CA THR A 297 -13.66 -12.68 -10.50
C THR A 297 -12.30 -12.73 -9.84
N TYR A 298 -11.49 -11.71 -10.07
CA TYR A 298 -10.13 -11.62 -9.56
C TYR A 298 -10.03 -10.44 -8.61
N GLU A 299 -9.43 -10.68 -7.45
CA GLU A 299 -9.06 -9.64 -6.48
C GLU A 299 -7.56 -9.66 -6.28
N ILE A 300 -6.92 -8.51 -6.50
CA ILE A 300 -5.50 -8.32 -6.30
C ILE A 300 -5.30 -7.80 -4.87
N MET A 301 -4.44 -8.48 -4.12
CA MET A 301 -4.08 -8.12 -2.75
C MET A 301 -2.58 -7.94 -2.67
N THR A 302 -2.15 -6.70 -2.44
CA THR A 302 -0.73 -6.42 -2.16
C THR A 302 -0.47 -6.35 -0.66
N ASP A 303 0.79 -6.37 -0.23
CA ASP A 303 1.10 -6.24 1.19
C ASP A 303 0.62 -4.87 1.67
N HIS A 304 -0.47 -4.94 2.41
CA HIS A 304 -1.13 -3.82 3.00
C HIS A 304 -1.28 -4.15 4.46
N ASN A 305 -0.83 -3.18 5.22
CA ASN A 305 -1.11 -3.13 6.62
C ASN A 305 -2.58 -2.66 6.78
N ASN A 306 -3.57 -3.47 6.36
CA ASN A 306 -4.98 -3.22 6.66
C ASN A 306 -5.78 -4.54 6.75
N ARG A 307 -5.91 -5.09 7.96
CA ARG A 307 -6.62 -6.36 8.20
C ARG A 307 -8.12 -6.29 7.88
N GLU A 308 -8.70 -5.11 7.99
CA GLU A 308 -10.12 -4.94 7.71
C GLU A 308 -10.40 -4.88 6.21
N LEU A 309 -9.49 -4.34 5.41
CA LEU A 309 -9.54 -4.49 3.96
C LEU A 309 -9.54 -5.98 3.59
N TYR A 310 -8.63 -6.78 4.17
CA TYR A 310 -8.61 -8.23 3.93
C TYR A 310 -9.93 -8.91 4.31
N ARG A 311 -10.56 -8.53 5.43
CA ARG A 311 -11.87 -9.08 5.82
C ARG A 311 -12.95 -8.74 4.78
N LYS A 312 -13.06 -7.46 4.40
CA LYS A 312 -14.04 -7.01 3.40
C LYS A 312 -13.83 -7.68 2.05
N THR A 313 -12.59 -7.84 1.62
CA THR A 313 -12.27 -8.57 0.38
C THR A 313 -12.79 -10.00 0.47
N TYR A 314 -12.57 -10.71 1.57
CA TYR A 314 -13.11 -12.08 1.72
C TYR A 314 -14.64 -12.12 1.72
N GLU A 315 -15.30 -11.22 2.44
CA GLU A 315 -16.77 -11.13 2.45
C GLU A 315 -17.33 -10.87 1.05
N LYS A 316 -16.69 -9.96 0.30
CA LYS A 316 -17.00 -9.71 -1.11
C LYS A 316 -16.82 -10.96 -1.97
N LEU A 317 -15.70 -11.68 -1.81
CA LEU A 317 -15.47 -12.94 -2.54
C LEU A 317 -16.52 -14.00 -2.21
N LYS A 318 -16.92 -14.12 -0.94
CA LYS A 318 -18.01 -15.01 -0.51
C LYS A 318 -19.33 -14.67 -1.18
N VAL A 319 -19.69 -13.38 -1.24
CA VAL A 319 -20.90 -12.94 -1.95
C VAL A 319 -20.81 -13.26 -3.45
N LEU A 320 -19.67 -13.01 -4.09
CA LEU A 320 -19.49 -13.30 -5.52
C LEU A 320 -19.61 -14.80 -5.82
N ASP A 321 -19.00 -15.65 -4.98
CA ASP A 321 -19.08 -17.11 -5.10
C ASP A 321 -20.51 -17.64 -4.94
N GLN A 322 -21.26 -17.13 -3.97
CA GLN A 322 -22.69 -17.46 -3.79
C GLN A 322 -23.56 -17.10 -5.00
N HIS A 323 -23.12 -16.15 -5.83
CA HIS A 323 -23.76 -15.81 -7.10
C HIS A 323 -23.23 -16.61 -8.30
N GLY A 324 -22.52 -17.72 -8.07
CA GLY A 324 -22.02 -18.64 -9.09
C GLY A 324 -20.76 -18.16 -9.82
N LYS A 325 -20.05 -17.16 -9.28
CA LYS A 325 -18.81 -16.65 -9.87
C LYS A 325 -17.61 -17.31 -9.21
N LYS A 326 -16.70 -17.92 -9.98
CA LYS A 326 -15.47 -18.49 -9.43
C LYS A 326 -14.53 -17.37 -8.99
N THR A 327 -14.21 -17.30 -7.71
CA THR A 327 -13.35 -16.22 -7.20
C THR A 327 -11.89 -16.62 -7.09
N ILE A 328 -11.00 -15.74 -7.54
CA ILE A 328 -9.56 -15.99 -7.62
C ILE A 328 -8.83 -14.86 -6.92
N ALA A 329 -7.95 -15.22 -5.99
CA ALA A 329 -7.11 -14.28 -5.26
C ALA A 329 -5.73 -14.16 -5.92
N VAL A 330 -5.26 -12.95 -6.19
CA VAL A 330 -3.92 -12.73 -6.75
C VAL A 330 -3.10 -11.86 -5.80
N PHE A 331 -1.91 -12.32 -5.43
CA PHE A 331 -1.08 -11.63 -4.45
C PHE A 331 0.20 -11.07 -5.05
N ASP A 332 0.71 -9.96 -4.53
CA ASP A 332 2.04 -9.47 -4.91
C ASP A 332 3.17 -10.45 -4.55
N SER A 333 3.04 -11.12 -3.41
CA SER A 333 3.99 -12.06 -2.87
C SER A 333 3.31 -13.27 -2.22
N ARG A 334 4.09 -14.33 -2.01
CA ARG A 334 3.61 -15.52 -1.29
C ARG A 334 3.43 -15.21 0.20
N GLU A 335 4.31 -14.38 0.73
CA GLU A 335 4.33 -13.93 2.11
C GLU A 335 3.02 -13.17 2.42
N THR A 336 2.57 -12.30 1.51
CA THR A 336 1.26 -11.64 1.58
C THR A 336 0.12 -12.66 1.53
N ALA A 337 0.16 -13.60 0.59
CA ALA A 337 -0.89 -14.63 0.46
C ALA A 337 -1.10 -15.39 1.77
N TYR A 338 -0.03 -15.90 2.37
CA TYR A 338 -0.12 -16.68 3.60
C TYR A 338 -0.52 -15.82 4.80
N LYS A 339 -0.05 -14.57 4.89
CA LYS A 339 -0.51 -13.59 5.89
C LYS A 339 -2.03 -13.40 5.81
N VAL A 340 -2.57 -13.25 4.59
CA VAL A 340 -4.01 -13.02 4.35
C VAL A 340 -4.84 -14.29 4.60
N PHE A 341 -4.45 -15.43 4.04
CA PHE A 341 -5.17 -16.69 4.25
C PHE A 341 -5.19 -17.11 5.72
N ASN A 342 -4.06 -17.00 6.42
CA ASN A 342 -4.00 -17.27 7.84
C ASN A 342 -4.88 -16.31 8.64
N TYR A 343 -4.93 -15.04 8.24
CA TYR A 343 -5.84 -14.09 8.86
C TYR A 343 -7.30 -14.51 8.67
N TRP A 344 -7.73 -14.84 7.45
CA TRP A 344 -9.10 -15.31 7.19
C TRP A 344 -9.45 -16.57 7.98
N HIS A 345 -8.54 -17.54 8.03
CA HIS A 345 -8.68 -18.75 8.82
C HIS A 345 -8.82 -18.46 10.32
N ASN A 346 -7.87 -17.72 10.88
CA ASN A 346 -7.82 -17.43 12.32
C ASN A 346 -8.97 -16.54 12.80
N GLN A 347 -9.63 -15.82 11.89
CA GLN A 347 -10.81 -15.01 12.19
C GLN A 347 -12.13 -15.77 11.94
N GLY A 348 -12.08 -17.03 11.52
CA GLY A 348 -13.27 -17.83 11.24
C GLY A 348 -14.08 -17.32 10.04
N LEU A 349 -13.46 -16.58 9.12
CA LEU A 349 -14.13 -16.11 7.90
C LEU A 349 -14.27 -17.26 6.89
N GLY A 350 -13.27 -18.12 6.83
CA GLY A 350 -13.28 -19.39 6.11
C GLY A 350 -12.39 -20.41 6.82
N VAL A 351 -12.60 -21.69 6.57
CA VAL A 351 -11.86 -22.76 7.26
C VAL A 351 -10.99 -23.53 6.26
N LEU A 352 -9.68 -23.58 6.53
CA LEU A 352 -8.77 -24.42 5.77
C LEU A 352 -8.73 -25.82 6.39
N PRO A 353 -8.91 -26.90 5.60
CA PRO A 353 -9.07 -28.26 6.11
C PRO A 353 -7.84 -28.78 6.88
N ASN A 354 -6.64 -28.31 6.50
CA ASN A 354 -5.38 -28.67 7.15
C ASN A 354 -4.87 -27.61 8.15
N GLY A 355 -5.73 -26.65 8.52
CA GLY A 355 -5.37 -25.52 9.36
C GLY A 355 -4.59 -24.42 8.60
N PRO A 356 -4.01 -23.44 9.32
CA PRO A 356 -3.31 -22.32 8.70
C PRO A 356 -1.99 -22.78 8.04
N PHE A 357 -1.47 -21.98 7.12
CA PHE A 357 -0.13 -22.12 6.57
C PHE A 357 0.92 -21.90 7.68
N LYS A 358 1.56 -22.98 8.13
CA LYS A 358 2.57 -22.98 9.22
C LYS A 358 4.02 -22.90 8.75
N SER A 359 4.28 -22.97 7.44
CA SER A 359 5.63 -22.91 6.84
C SER A 359 5.61 -22.20 5.48
N ASP A 360 6.80 -21.91 4.93
CA ASP A 360 6.99 -21.41 3.56
C ASP A 360 6.66 -22.50 2.52
N TYR A 361 5.38 -22.86 2.40
CA TYR A 361 4.90 -23.77 1.37
C TYR A 361 5.27 -23.25 -0.04
N SER A 362 5.37 -24.16 -1.01
CA SER A 362 5.43 -23.74 -2.42
C SER A 362 4.06 -23.16 -2.82
N VAL A 363 4.03 -22.27 -3.83
CA VAL A 363 2.77 -21.74 -4.37
C VAL A 363 1.86 -22.87 -4.84
N GLU A 364 2.41 -23.91 -5.45
CA GLU A 364 1.66 -25.08 -5.92
C GLU A 364 0.99 -25.84 -4.78
N ASN A 365 1.71 -26.15 -3.70
CA ASN A 365 1.13 -26.85 -2.55
C ASN A 365 0.07 -25.99 -1.87
N GLY A 366 0.32 -24.68 -1.75
CA GLY A 366 -0.69 -23.78 -1.21
C GLY A 366 -1.90 -23.62 -2.12
N ARG A 367 -1.75 -23.74 -3.44
CA ARG A 367 -2.86 -23.76 -4.39
C ARG A 367 -3.75 -24.98 -4.18
N ASN A 368 -3.15 -26.17 -4.07
CA ASN A 368 -3.89 -27.40 -3.81
C ASN A 368 -4.70 -27.30 -2.51
N GLN A 369 -4.11 -26.80 -1.42
CA GLN A 369 -4.83 -26.62 -0.16
C GLN A 369 -6.04 -25.67 -0.27
N ILE A 370 -5.95 -24.63 -1.10
CA ILE A 370 -7.04 -23.70 -1.34
C ILE A 370 -8.14 -24.34 -2.20
N GLN A 371 -7.76 -25.09 -3.24
CA GLN A 371 -8.70 -25.81 -4.09
C GLN A 371 -9.43 -26.91 -3.30
N ASP A 372 -8.71 -27.69 -2.49
CA ASP A 372 -9.29 -28.69 -1.59
C ASP A 372 -10.30 -28.07 -0.61
N ALA A 373 -10.01 -26.86 -0.10
CA ALA A 373 -10.92 -26.15 0.78
C ALA A 373 -12.18 -25.68 0.04
N TYR A 374 -12.03 -25.18 -1.18
CA TYR A 374 -13.12 -24.70 -2.03
C TYR A 374 -14.05 -25.81 -2.51
N GLU A 375 -13.50 -26.97 -2.87
CA GLU A 375 -14.26 -28.13 -3.35
C GLU A 375 -14.88 -28.94 -2.20
N SER A 376 -14.56 -28.62 -0.94
CA SER A 376 -15.05 -29.35 0.21
C SER A 376 -16.50 -29.01 0.55
N GLU A 377 -17.36 -30.03 0.62
CA GLU A 377 -18.74 -29.88 1.10
C GLU A 377 -18.85 -29.51 2.59
N THR A 378 -17.77 -29.68 3.36
CA THR A 378 -17.76 -29.51 4.82
C THR A 378 -17.02 -28.26 5.29
N HIS A 379 -16.34 -27.54 4.40
CA HIS A 379 -15.58 -26.34 4.75
C HIS A 379 -16.12 -25.13 3.97
N GLU A 380 -16.46 -24.05 4.67
CA GLU A 380 -16.82 -22.80 4.01
C GLU A 380 -15.54 -22.07 3.56
N TRP A 381 -15.25 -22.11 2.27
CA TRP A 381 -14.15 -21.37 1.66
C TRP A 381 -14.56 -20.76 0.31
N ALA A 382 -14.44 -19.43 0.19
CA ALA A 382 -14.97 -18.71 -0.98
C ALA A 382 -13.99 -18.60 -2.17
N VAL A 383 -12.70 -18.83 -1.93
CA VAL A 383 -11.65 -18.60 -2.93
C VAL A 383 -11.31 -19.89 -3.66
N ALA A 384 -11.69 -19.96 -4.94
CA ALA A 384 -11.50 -21.14 -5.78
C ALA A 384 -10.04 -21.39 -6.14
N ASP A 385 -9.25 -20.31 -6.25
CA ASP A 385 -7.86 -20.41 -6.67
C ASP A 385 -7.04 -19.20 -6.24
N TRP A 386 -5.71 -19.33 -6.29
CA TRP A 386 -4.82 -18.20 -6.11
C TRP A 386 -3.49 -18.31 -6.85
N THR A 387 -2.86 -17.16 -7.05
CA THR A 387 -1.50 -17.08 -7.60
C THR A 387 -0.77 -15.84 -7.09
N THR A 388 0.47 -15.65 -7.53
CA THR A 388 1.23 -14.42 -7.30
C THR A 388 1.51 -13.67 -8.59
N THR A 389 1.70 -12.36 -8.53
CA THR A 389 2.08 -11.51 -9.67
C THR A 389 3.29 -12.07 -10.42
N TRP A 390 4.29 -12.60 -9.69
CA TRP A 390 5.45 -13.22 -10.30
C TRP A 390 5.11 -14.50 -11.06
N LYS A 391 4.29 -15.38 -10.46
CA LYS A 391 3.88 -16.64 -11.11
C LYS A 391 3.02 -16.37 -12.34
N LEU A 392 2.11 -15.40 -12.24
CA LEU A 392 1.33 -14.91 -13.35
C LEU A 392 2.21 -14.38 -14.48
N LYS A 393 3.21 -13.54 -14.17
CA LYS A 393 4.20 -13.08 -15.14
C LYS A 393 4.95 -14.21 -15.83
N GLN A 394 5.31 -15.27 -15.10
CA GLN A 394 5.94 -16.45 -15.69
C GLN A 394 4.98 -17.18 -16.65
N GLN A 395 3.71 -17.32 -16.28
CA GLN A 395 2.72 -18.01 -17.10
C GLN A 395 2.33 -17.22 -18.36
N THR A 396 2.33 -15.88 -18.27
CA THR A 396 1.84 -15.01 -19.34
C THR A 396 2.94 -14.49 -20.27
N LEU A 397 4.14 -14.20 -19.75
CA LEU A 397 5.19 -13.46 -20.47
C LEU A 397 6.53 -14.22 -20.63
N SER A 398 6.61 -15.50 -20.25
CA SER A 398 7.87 -16.27 -20.38
C SER A 398 7.93 -17.06 -21.68
N SER A 399 9.12 -17.51 -22.09
CA SER A 399 9.35 -18.27 -23.33
C SER A 399 8.59 -19.60 -23.45
N ASN A 400 7.87 -20.01 -22.40
CA ASN A 400 7.01 -21.19 -22.40
C ASN A 400 5.52 -20.85 -22.58
N SER A 401 5.17 -19.57 -22.78
CA SER A 401 3.82 -19.10 -23.11
C SER A 401 3.65 -18.92 -24.63
N ILE A 402 2.42 -18.61 -25.06
CA ILE A 402 2.10 -18.21 -26.44
C ILE A 402 3.09 -17.11 -26.89
N ASP A 403 3.56 -17.17 -28.14
CA ASP A 403 4.36 -16.10 -28.75
C ASP A 403 3.54 -14.80 -28.77
N LEU A 404 3.80 -13.94 -27.79
CA LEU A 404 3.14 -12.65 -27.65
C LEU A 404 3.77 -11.65 -28.59
N ASN A 405 2.95 -11.10 -29.48
CA ASN A 405 3.33 -9.92 -30.24
C ASN A 405 2.94 -8.65 -29.47
N ARG A 406 3.59 -7.53 -29.81
CA ARG A 406 3.37 -6.25 -29.15
C ARG A 406 1.93 -5.77 -29.30
N GLU A 407 1.29 -6.01 -30.45
CA GLU A 407 -0.07 -5.56 -30.73
C GLU A 407 -1.09 -6.21 -29.79
N GLN A 408 -0.94 -7.49 -29.48
CA GLN A 408 -1.80 -8.20 -28.51
C GLN A 408 -1.73 -7.60 -27.10
N VAL A 409 -0.54 -7.14 -26.69
CA VAL A 409 -0.37 -6.49 -25.38
C VAL A 409 -0.94 -5.07 -25.39
N LEU A 410 -0.81 -4.35 -26.51
CA LEU A 410 -1.28 -2.97 -26.65
C LEU A 410 -2.78 -2.84 -26.95
N SER A 411 -3.43 -3.89 -27.44
CA SER A 411 -4.88 -3.89 -27.71
C SER A 411 -5.74 -3.99 -26.45
N LEU A 412 -5.12 -4.18 -25.29
CA LEU A 412 -5.80 -4.36 -24.01
C LEU A 412 -5.91 -3.02 -23.29
N ASP A 413 -7.14 -2.63 -22.99
CA ASP A 413 -7.42 -1.61 -22.00
C ASP A 413 -7.48 -2.31 -20.63
N TRP A 414 -6.53 -2.01 -19.73
CA TRP A 414 -6.38 -2.71 -18.45
C TRP A 414 -6.54 -1.81 -17.23
#